data_AF-A0A1I6R8M6-F1
#
_entry.id   AF-A0A1I6R8M6-F1
#
_cell.length_a   1.000
_cell.length_b   1.000
_cell.length_c   1.000
_cell.angle_alpha   90.00
_cell.angle_beta   90.00
_cell.angle_gamma   90.00
#
_symmetry.space_group_name_H-M   'P 1'
#
loop_
_entity.id
_entity.type
_entity.pdbx_description
1 polymer ?
#
loop_
_entity_poly.entity_id
_entity_poly.type
_entity_poly.pdbx_seq_one_letter_code
_entity_poly.pdbx_strand_id
1 'polypeptide(L)'
;MEINIQSAADELLGLDIEPYWYGFQKVAYAIYNSSEVFLFHHPKFQNQTFHKLGWDRTFAGNTVIMYEHYPTAIVNIEGIKDMASIKSFLVHELFHGFQYLREEKRFPDELLGVTYPLLEENVELRSRERQCLFDALEARDLQERESHFVQIYSTSGYEKRVAGSFFYIRDKGRDHRGACILCGAEGKCRRVTSFMGIIIGSIWTKINSFRSRFASLKKKLLLLGLVDMLVAR
;
A
#
# COMPACT_ATOMS: atom_id res chain seq x y z
N MET A 1 16.82 -27.75 -7.43
CA MET A 1 16.74 -28.51 -6.17
C MET A 1 15.64 -27.86 -5.36
N GLU A 2 14.65 -28.60 -4.90
CA GLU A 2 13.62 -28.05 -4.01
C GLU A 2 14.25 -27.69 -2.66
N ILE A 3 13.73 -26.63 -2.04
CA ILE A 3 14.26 -26.16 -0.76
C ILE A 3 13.77 -27.09 0.35
N ASN A 4 14.68 -27.51 1.22
CA ASN A 4 14.34 -28.25 2.41
C ASN A 4 13.68 -27.31 3.44
N ILE A 5 12.55 -27.72 4.04
CA ILE A 5 11.81 -26.91 5.02
C ILE A 5 12.65 -26.50 6.23
N GLN A 6 13.57 -27.38 6.68
CA GLN A 6 14.48 -27.09 7.78
C GLN A 6 15.48 -25.99 7.40
N SER A 7 16.09 -26.09 6.21
CA SER A 7 17.00 -25.03 5.75
C SER A 7 16.29 -23.70 5.55
N ALA A 8 15.04 -23.73 5.06
CA ALA A 8 14.23 -22.53 4.93
C ALA A 8 13.93 -21.92 6.30
N ALA A 9 13.56 -22.74 7.27
CA ALA A 9 13.28 -22.31 8.63
C ALA A 9 14.49 -21.65 9.29
N ASP A 10 15.67 -22.25 9.15
CA ASP A 10 16.92 -21.72 9.71
C ASP A 10 17.25 -20.35 9.12
N GLU A 11 17.07 -20.15 7.81
CA GLU A 11 17.25 -18.84 7.17
C GLU A 11 16.22 -17.80 7.62
N LEU A 12 14.99 -18.23 7.90
CA LEU A 12 13.91 -17.33 8.34
C LEU A 12 14.08 -16.86 9.78
N LEU A 13 14.93 -17.51 10.60
CA LEU A 13 15.27 -17.00 11.93
C LEU A 13 15.99 -15.66 11.89
N GLY A 14 16.71 -15.38 10.80
CA GLY A 14 17.36 -14.09 10.56
C GLY A 14 16.51 -13.08 9.81
N LEU A 15 15.22 -13.37 9.56
CA LEU A 15 14.36 -12.47 8.80
C LEU A 15 14.01 -11.23 9.62
N ASP A 16 14.71 -10.13 9.34
CA ASP A 16 14.36 -8.81 9.85
C ASP A 16 13.62 -8.00 8.80
N ILE A 17 12.36 -7.69 9.11
CA ILE A 17 11.46 -6.93 8.23
C ILE A 17 10.96 -5.64 8.85
N GLU A 18 11.30 -5.39 10.11
CA GLU A 18 11.00 -4.14 10.80
C GLU A 18 11.66 -2.91 10.14
N PRO A 19 12.89 -3.02 9.57
CA PRO A 19 13.51 -1.89 8.88
C PRO A 19 12.78 -1.45 7.61
N TYR A 20 12.04 -2.35 6.95
CA TYR A 20 11.33 -2.00 5.72
C TYR A 20 10.19 -1.05 6.00
N TRP A 21 9.54 -1.19 7.17
CA TRP A 21 8.38 -0.40 7.51
C TRP A 21 8.34 0.05 8.98
N TYR A 22 8.23 1.36 9.19
CA TYR A 22 8.14 1.95 10.51
C TYR A 22 6.86 1.53 11.24
N GLY A 23 7.03 1.05 12.47
CA GLY A 23 5.92 0.55 13.28
C GLY A 23 5.34 -0.77 12.78
N PHE A 24 6.03 -1.47 11.87
CA PHE A 24 5.63 -2.79 11.43
C PHE A 24 5.59 -3.77 12.60
N GLN A 25 4.44 -4.37 12.82
CA GLN A 25 4.23 -5.36 13.86
C GLN A 25 4.03 -6.72 13.20
N LYS A 26 4.99 -7.63 13.43
CA LYS A 26 4.90 -9.02 12.99
C LYS A 26 3.74 -9.73 13.70
N VAL A 27 2.86 -10.34 12.91
CA VAL A 27 2.00 -11.43 13.38
C VAL A 27 2.82 -12.72 13.53
N ALA A 28 2.22 -13.79 14.05
CA ALA A 28 2.87 -15.09 13.99
C ALA A 28 2.97 -15.53 12.53
N TYR A 29 3.86 -16.45 12.22
CA TYR A 29 3.92 -16.99 10.86
C TYR A 29 4.36 -18.43 10.81
N ALA A 30 4.03 -19.13 9.74
CA ALA A 30 4.47 -20.49 9.49
C ALA A 30 4.84 -20.72 8.03
N ILE A 31 5.84 -21.57 7.82
CA ILE A 31 6.06 -22.23 6.53
C ILE A 31 5.67 -23.70 6.66
N TYR A 32 5.17 -24.28 5.58
CA TYR A 32 4.69 -25.65 5.63
C TYR A 32 4.80 -26.37 4.29
N ASN A 33 4.73 -27.71 4.35
CA ASN A 33 4.53 -28.60 3.22
C ASN A 33 3.41 -29.60 3.56
N SER A 34 3.17 -30.60 2.71
CA SER A 34 2.13 -31.62 2.89
C SER A 34 2.30 -32.53 4.12
N SER A 35 3.41 -32.40 4.87
CA SER A 35 3.72 -33.24 6.03
C SER A 35 3.92 -32.44 7.32
N GLU A 36 4.59 -31.29 7.25
CA GLU A 36 5.12 -30.57 8.41
C GLU A 36 4.85 -29.07 8.33
N VAL A 37 4.66 -28.46 9.49
CA VAL A 37 4.45 -27.02 9.67
C VAL A 37 5.46 -26.50 10.68
N PHE A 38 6.13 -25.41 10.35
CA PHE A 38 7.12 -24.76 11.21
C PHE A 38 6.57 -23.39 11.59
N LEU A 39 6.16 -23.23 12.85
CA LEU A 39 5.45 -22.05 13.37
C LEU A 39 6.39 -21.15 14.18
N PHE A 40 6.44 -19.87 13.85
CA PHE A 40 7.34 -18.87 14.42
C PHE A 40 6.54 -17.80 15.18
N HIS A 41 7.12 -17.33 16.28
CA HIS A 41 6.67 -16.16 17.05
C HIS A 41 5.19 -16.18 17.51
N HIS A 42 4.62 -17.38 17.66
CA HIS A 42 3.25 -17.52 18.14
C HIS A 42 3.20 -17.43 19.69
N PRO A 43 2.31 -16.61 20.30
CA PRO A 43 2.30 -16.37 21.76
C PRO A 43 2.11 -17.62 22.62
N LYS A 44 1.44 -18.65 22.09
CA LYS A 44 1.28 -19.95 22.77
C LYS A 44 2.60 -20.71 22.97
N PHE A 45 3.61 -20.46 22.15
CA PHE A 45 4.87 -21.22 22.11
C PHE A 45 6.09 -20.34 22.42
N GLN A 46 5.92 -19.36 23.31
CA GLN A 46 7.01 -18.56 23.87
C GLN A 46 8.09 -19.52 24.40
N ASN A 47 9.33 -19.42 23.88
CA ASN A 47 10.58 -20.14 24.23
C ASN A 47 11.23 -20.96 23.11
N GLN A 48 10.60 -21.11 21.94
CA GLN A 48 11.22 -21.78 20.79
C GLN A 48 11.43 -20.78 19.64
N THR A 49 12.53 -20.94 18.91
CA THR A 49 12.80 -20.20 17.66
C THR A 49 11.72 -20.47 16.63
N PHE A 50 11.30 -21.72 16.50
CA PHE A 50 10.07 -22.15 15.86
C PHE A 50 9.56 -23.44 16.51
N HIS A 51 8.27 -23.72 16.35
CA HIS A 51 7.61 -24.92 16.83
C HIS A 51 7.20 -25.81 15.65
N LYS A 52 7.54 -27.09 15.71
CA LYS A 52 7.20 -28.06 14.66
C LYS A 52 5.86 -28.72 14.96
N LEU A 53 4.96 -28.67 13.99
CA LEU A 53 3.63 -29.24 14.03
C LEU A 53 3.46 -30.23 12.86
N GLY A 54 2.52 -31.16 13.00
CA GLY A 54 2.06 -31.96 11.86
C GLY A 54 1.16 -31.11 10.97
N TRP A 55 1.24 -31.32 9.66
CA TRP A 55 0.34 -30.65 8.72
C TRP A 55 -1.11 -31.12 8.91
N ASP A 56 -2.04 -30.16 8.85
CA ASP A 56 -3.48 -30.43 8.74
C ASP A 56 -4.15 -29.42 7.80
N ARG A 57 -5.46 -29.56 7.60
CA ARG A 57 -6.23 -28.74 6.65
C ARG A 57 -6.35 -27.26 7.01
N THR A 58 -5.96 -26.84 8.22
CA THR A 58 -5.92 -25.42 8.59
C THR A 58 -4.78 -24.68 7.88
N PHE A 59 -3.72 -25.40 7.49
CA PHE A 59 -2.59 -24.88 6.73
C PHE A 59 -2.80 -25.14 5.23
N ALA A 60 -3.59 -24.28 4.57
CA ALA A 60 -3.91 -24.42 3.14
C ALA A 60 -3.85 -23.07 2.41
N GLY A 61 -3.07 -23.03 1.33
CA GLY A 61 -2.79 -21.82 0.56
C GLY A 61 -1.69 -20.95 1.17
N ASN A 62 -1.51 -19.77 0.58
CA ASN A 62 -0.70 -18.70 1.14
C ASN A 62 -1.67 -17.60 1.56
N THR A 63 -1.78 -17.35 2.87
CA THR A 63 -2.77 -16.42 3.42
C THR A 63 -2.47 -16.12 4.90
N VAL A 64 -3.35 -15.37 5.56
CA VAL A 64 -3.38 -15.19 7.01
C VAL A 64 -4.55 -15.97 7.60
N ILE A 65 -4.27 -16.84 8.57
CA ILE A 65 -5.26 -17.63 9.30
C ILE A 65 -5.34 -17.21 10.77
N MET A 66 -6.44 -17.55 11.44
CA MET A 66 -6.57 -17.44 12.89
C MET A 66 -6.21 -18.78 13.54
N TYR A 67 -4.92 -19.05 13.70
CA TYR A 67 -4.45 -20.24 14.38
C TYR A 67 -4.44 -19.99 15.89
N GLU A 68 -5.10 -20.83 16.68
CA GLU A 68 -5.12 -20.70 18.16
C GLU A 68 -5.50 -19.28 18.64
N HIS A 69 -6.48 -18.67 17.96
CA HIS A 69 -6.96 -17.31 18.20
C HIS A 69 -5.94 -16.19 18.00
N TYR A 70 -4.85 -16.44 17.26
CA TYR A 70 -3.86 -15.44 16.91
C TYR A 70 -3.64 -15.37 15.39
N PRO A 71 -3.57 -14.16 14.80
CA PRO A 71 -3.32 -14.02 13.36
C PRO A 71 -1.96 -14.63 13.03
N THR A 72 -1.95 -15.47 12.00
CA THR A 72 -0.78 -16.26 11.59
C THR A 72 -0.68 -16.27 10.07
N ALA A 73 0.39 -15.68 9.53
CA ALA A 73 0.70 -15.74 8.10
C ALA A 73 1.23 -17.15 7.75
N ILE A 74 0.70 -17.79 6.71
CA ILE A 74 1.11 -19.14 6.31
C ILE A 74 1.60 -19.14 4.85
N VAL A 75 2.67 -19.88 4.58
CA VAL A 75 3.22 -20.05 3.23
C VAL A 75 3.54 -21.51 2.95
N ASN A 76 2.96 -22.06 1.88
CA ASN A 76 3.34 -23.35 1.33
C ASN A 76 4.65 -23.20 0.56
N ILE A 77 5.65 -24.02 0.89
CA ILE A 77 6.96 -23.99 0.24
C ILE A 77 7.13 -25.07 -0.84
N GLU A 78 6.17 -25.98 -1.00
CA GLU A 78 6.23 -27.05 -2.00
C GLU A 78 6.37 -26.49 -3.41
N GLY A 79 7.31 -27.04 -4.18
CA GLY A 79 7.60 -26.61 -5.55
C GLY A 79 8.37 -25.29 -5.68
N ILE A 80 8.66 -24.58 -4.58
CA ILE A 80 9.48 -23.36 -4.60
C ILE A 80 10.97 -23.73 -4.60
N LYS A 81 11.72 -23.10 -5.53
CA LYS A 81 13.12 -23.45 -5.81
C LYS A 81 14.14 -22.50 -5.18
N ASP A 82 13.73 -21.32 -4.78
CA ASP A 82 14.62 -20.27 -4.29
C ASP A 82 14.07 -19.58 -3.03
N MET A 83 14.98 -19.19 -2.14
CA MET A 83 14.63 -18.58 -0.85
C MET A 83 14.10 -17.15 -1.00
N ALA A 84 14.43 -16.46 -2.09
CA ALA A 84 13.91 -15.12 -2.34
C ALA A 84 12.40 -15.16 -2.58
N SER A 85 11.91 -16.16 -3.31
CA SER A 85 10.48 -16.43 -3.51
C SER A 85 9.77 -16.71 -2.17
N ILE A 86 10.33 -17.58 -1.32
CA ILE A 86 9.75 -17.87 0.00
C ILE A 86 9.66 -16.60 0.85
N LYS A 87 10.76 -15.82 0.93
CA LYS A 87 10.78 -14.55 1.67
C LYS A 87 9.78 -13.55 1.10
N SER A 88 9.65 -13.46 -0.21
CA SER A 88 8.68 -12.58 -0.89
C SER A 88 7.24 -12.93 -0.52
N PHE A 89 6.85 -14.21 -0.62
CA PHE A 89 5.52 -14.67 -0.23
C PHE A 89 5.28 -14.44 1.26
N LEU A 90 6.23 -14.77 2.12
CA LEU A 90 6.08 -14.60 3.56
C LEU A 90 5.91 -13.13 3.94
N VAL A 91 6.72 -12.22 3.37
CA VAL A 91 6.60 -10.79 3.63
C VAL A 91 5.24 -10.25 3.15
N HIS A 92 4.74 -10.75 2.02
CA HIS A 92 3.40 -10.41 1.53
C HIS A 92 2.30 -10.83 2.52
N GLU A 93 2.33 -12.06 3.03
CA GLU A 93 1.34 -12.52 4.01
C GLU A 93 1.49 -11.84 5.38
N LEU A 94 2.73 -11.59 5.82
CA LEU A 94 2.98 -10.81 7.04
C LEU A 94 2.44 -9.39 6.91
N PHE A 95 2.48 -8.81 5.71
CA PHE A 95 1.87 -7.51 5.44
C PHE A 95 0.35 -7.56 5.59
N HIS A 96 -0.32 -8.60 5.08
CA HIS A 96 -1.76 -8.81 5.33
C HIS A 96 -2.07 -8.97 6.83
N GLY A 97 -1.22 -9.67 7.57
CA GLY A 97 -1.34 -9.80 9.02
C GLY A 97 -1.22 -8.46 9.73
N PHE A 98 -0.28 -7.61 9.29
CA PHE A 98 -0.14 -6.26 9.80
C PHE A 98 -1.37 -5.38 9.49
N GLN A 99 -1.91 -5.45 8.27
CA GLN A 99 -3.16 -4.78 7.91
C GLN A 99 -4.31 -5.18 8.83
N TYR A 100 -4.43 -6.48 9.13
CA TYR A 100 -5.42 -7.00 10.08
C TYR A 100 -5.24 -6.40 11.48
N LEU A 101 -4.01 -6.38 12.01
CA LEU A 101 -3.70 -5.77 13.32
C LEU A 101 -3.95 -4.26 13.37
N ARG A 102 -4.02 -3.58 12.22
CA ARG A 102 -4.31 -2.14 12.12
C ARG A 102 -5.79 -1.85 11.82
N GLU A 103 -6.64 -2.88 11.79
CA GLU A 103 -8.06 -2.78 11.40
C GLU A 103 -8.24 -2.14 10.01
N GLU A 104 -7.27 -2.34 9.13
CA GLU A 104 -7.30 -1.80 7.79
C GLU A 104 -8.42 -2.49 6.99
N LYS A 105 -9.30 -1.70 6.36
CA LYS A 105 -10.44 -2.21 5.58
C LYS A 105 -10.18 -2.18 4.08
N ARG A 106 -9.05 -1.60 3.69
CA ARG A 106 -8.66 -1.42 2.31
C ARG A 106 -7.82 -2.61 1.84
N PHE A 107 -8.49 -3.71 1.53
CA PHE A 107 -7.88 -4.83 0.83
C PHE A 107 -8.08 -4.69 -0.69
N PRO A 108 -7.05 -4.97 -1.50
CA PRO A 108 -7.25 -5.13 -2.94
C PRO A 108 -8.18 -6.32 -3.19
N ASP A 109 -9.07 -6.19 -4.18
CA ASP A 109 -9.86 -7.33 -4.66
C ASP A 109 -8.95 -8.22 -5.51
N GLU A 110 -8.37 -9.24 -4.90
CA GLU A 110 -7.40 -10.13 -5.55
C GLU A 110 -8.02 -10.90 -6.73
N LEU A 111 -9.29 -11.30 -6.61
CA LEU A 111 -10.00 -11.99 -7.68
C LEU A 111 -10.20 -11.08 -8.89
N LEU A 112 -10.59 -9.82 -8.64
CA LEU A 112 -10.66 -8.81 -9.68
C LEU A 112 -9.27 -8.54 -10.28
N GLY A 113 -8.20 -8.63 -9.48
CA GLY A 113 -6.81 -8.61 -9.91
C GLY A 113 -6.44 -9.69 -10.94
N VAL A 114 -6.95 -10.92 -10.78
CA VAL A 114 -6.76 -12.01 -11.76
C VAL A 114 -7.45 -11.69 -13.09
N THR A 115 -8.57 -10.97 -13.05
CA THR A 115 -9.31 -10.56 -14.25
C THR A 115 -8.73 -9.30 -14.92
N TYR A 116 -7.64 -8.73 -14.38
CA TYR A 116 -7.04 -7.51 -14.92
C TYR A 116 -6.51 -7.73 -16.35
N PRO A 117 -6.93 -6.92 -17.33
CA PRO A 117 -6.51 -7.11 -18.72
C PRO A 117 -5.00 -6.94 -18.90
N LEU A 118 -4.32 -8.00 -19.35
CA LEU A 118 -2.89 -8.00 -19.73
C LEU A 118 -2.67 -7.40 -21.13
N LEU A 119 -3.16 -6.18 -21.33
CA LEU A 119 -2.91 -5.40 -22.53
C LEU A 119 -1.50 -4.81 -22.48
N GLU A 120 -0.86 -4.67 -23.65
CA GLU A 120 0.49 -4.12 -23.76
C GLU A 120 0.59 -2.74 -23.08
N GLU A 121 -0.39 -1.85 -23.31
CA GLU A 121 -0.37 -0.52 -22.70
C GLU A 121 -0.47 -0.60 -21.16
N ASN A 122 -1.28 -1.52 -20.63
CA ASN A 122 -1.41 -1.72 -19.19
C ASN A 122 -0.11 -2.24 -18.56
N VAL A 123 0.56 -3.18 -19.23
CA VAL A 123 1.86 -3.72 -18.78
C VAL A 123 2.95 -2.66 -18.85
N GLU A 124 2.96 -1.85 -19.90
CA GLU A 124 3.90 -0.73 -20.06
C GLU A 124 3.70 0.32 -18.95
N LEU A 125 2.46 0.73 -18.68
CA LEU A 125 2.14 1.69 -17.62
C LEU A 125 2.62 1.19 -16.25
N ARG A 126 2.41 -0.08 -15.93
CA ARG A 126 2.90 -0.68 -14.67
C ARG A 126 4.42 -0.77 -14.63
N SER A 127 5.06 -1.08 -15.74
CA SER A 127 6.52 -1.14 -15.83
C SER A 127 7.13 0.24 -15.62
N ARG A 128 6.59 1.27 -16.29
CA ARG A 128 7.01 2.66 -16.13
C ARG A 128 6.86 3.14 -14.70
N GLU A 129 5.72 2.86 -14.07
CA GLU A 129 5.51 3.21 -12.67
C GLU A 129 6.53 2.56 -11.72
N ARG A 130 6.79 1.25 -11.89
CA ARG A 130 7.78 0.55 -11.06
C ARG A 130 9.17 1.14 -11.24
N GLN A 131 9.54 1.48 -12.47
CA GLN A 131 10.81 2.15 -12.75
C GLN A 131 10.88 3.51 -12.04
N CYS A 132 9.85 4.36 -12.18
CA CYS A 132 9.82 5.65 -11.49
C CYS A 132 9.90 5.47 -9.95
N LEU A 133 9.27 4.45 -9.39
CA LEU A 133 9.35 4.18 -7.95
C LEU A 133 10.76 3.76 -7.53
N PHE A 134 11.41 2.89 -8.32
CA PHE A 134 12.79 2.48 -8.10
C PHE A 134 13.73 3.69 -8.17
N ASP A 135 13.61 4.50 -9.22
CA ASP A 135 14.43 5.70 -9.39
C ASP A 135 14.20 6.71 -8.24
N ALA A 136 12.96 6.87 -7.75
CA ALA A 136 12.65 7.71 -6.59
C ALA A 136 13.34 7.23 -5.29
N LEU A 137 13.48 5.92 -5.12
CA LEU A 137 14.17 5.31 -3.98
C LEU A 137 15.68 5.53 -4.05
N GLU A 138 16.27 5.40 -5.24
CA GLU A 138 17.71 5.59 -5.49
C GLU A 138 18.11 7.08 -5.58
N ALA A 139 17.17 7.98 -5.84
CA ALA A 139 17.39 9.41 -5.98
C ALA A 139 18.08 10.01 -4.72
N ARG A 140 19.15 10.76 -4.96
CA ARG A 140 20.02 11.30 -3.89
C ARG A 140 19.55 12.66 -3.41
N ASP A 141 18.91 13.44 -4.28
CA ASP A 141 18.34 14.73 -3.94
C ASP A 141 16.80 14.72 -3.97
N LEU A 142 16.22 15.72 -3.30
CA LEU A 142 14.78 15.81 -3.11
C LEU A 142 14.05 16.15 -4.43
N GLN A 143 14.68 16.93 -5.31
CA GLN A 143 14.06 17.40 -6.55
C GLN A 143 13.91 16.26 -7.56
N GLU A 144 14.96 15.45 -7.72
CA GLU A 144 14.95 14.22 -8.52
C GLU A 144 13.85 13.28 -8.01
N ARG A 145 13.82 13.01 -6.69
CA ARG A 145 12.81 12.16 -6.06
C ARG A 145 11.38 12.68 -6.29
N GLU A 146 11.15 13.98 -6.11
CA GLU A 146 9.86 14.61 -6.35
C GLU A 146 9.44 14.50 -7.82
N SER A 147 10.37 14.64 -8.76
CA SER A 147 10.08 14.50 -10.19
C SER A 147 9.59 13.10 -10.54
N HIS A 148 10.20 12.05 -9.96
CA HIS A 148 9.76 10.67 -10.14
C HIS A 148 8.38 10.44 -9.52
N PHE A 149 8.10 11.01 -8.34
CA PHE A 149 6.76 10.94 -7.76
C PHE A 149 5.70 11.61 -8.66
N VAL A 150 5.99 12.75 -9.26
CA VAL A 150 5.09 13.41 -10.23
C VAL A 150 4.79 12.52 -11.43
N GLN A 151 5.79 11.79 -11.94
CA GLN A 151 5.59 10.82 -13.03
C GLN A 151 4.70 9.65 -12.61
N ILE A 152 4.87 9.13 -11.38
CA ILE A 152 4.01 8.09 -10.81
C ILE A 152 2.54 8.55 -10.76
N TYR A 153 2.28 9.76 -10.26
CA TYR A 153 0.93 10.31 -10.18
C TYR A 153 0.32 10.56 -11.57
N SER A 154 1.13 11.03 -12.52
CA SER A 154 0.68 11.29 -13.89
C SER A 154 0.30 10.00 -14.62
N THR A 155 1.13 8.96 -14.47
CA THR A 155 0.89 7.61 -15.02
C THR A 155 -0.35 6.98 -14.40
N SER A 156 -0.48 7.07 -13.07
CA SER A 156 -1.67 6.61 -12.34
C SER A 156 -2.95 7.31 -12.80
N GLY A 157 -2.89 8.62 -13.03
CA GLY A 157 -4.01 9.41 -13.52
C GLY A 157 -4.41 9.06 -14.95
N TYR A 158 -3.45 8.72 -15.81
CA TYR A 158 -3.70 8.24 -17.17
C TYR A 158 -4.36 6.86 -17.17
N GLU A 159 -3.83 5.91 -16.41
CA GLU A 159 -4.40 4.57 -16.25
C GLU A 159 -5.85 4.63 -15.75
N LYS A 160 -6.16 5.53 -14.80
CA LYS A 160 -7.55 5.74 -14.34
C LYS A 160 -8.52 6.09 -15.46
N ARG A 161 -8.06 6.81 -16.49
CA ARG A 161 -8.88 7.19 -17.64
C ARG A 161 -9.05 6.06 -18.64
N VAL A 162 -8.08 5.16 -18.74
CA VAL A 162 -8.04 4.08 -19.75
C VAL A 162 -8.60 2.77 -19.21
N ALA A 163 -8.31 2.41 -17.96
CA ALA A 163 -8.69 1.14 -17.34
C ALA A 163 -10.11 1.12 -16.74
N GLY A 164 -10.79 2.28 -16.65
CA GLY A 164 -12.18 2.36 -16.19
C GLY A 164 -12.40 1.71 -14.82
N SER A 165 -13.38 0.79 -14.73
CA SER A 165 -13.73 0.05 -13.50
C SER A 165 -12.61 -0.86 -12.97
N PHE A 166 -11.59 -1.20 -13.76
CA PHE A 166 -10.43 -1.96 -13.29
C PHE A 166 -9.46 -1.12 -12.45
N PHE A 167 -9.53 0.21 -12.52
CA PHE A 167 -8.79 1.09 -11.61
C PHE A 167 -9.17 0.88 -10.13
N TYR A 168 -10.38 0.37 -9.87
CA TYR A 168 -10.91 0.11 -8.53
C TYR A 168 -10.12 -0.96 -7.75
N ILE A 169 -9.45 -1.89 -8.46
CA ILE A 169 -8.55 -2.90 -7.86
C ILE A 169 -7.39 -2.22 -7.12
N ARG A 170 -6.92 -1.09 -7.66
CA ARG A 170 -5.71 -0.39 -7.23
C ARG A 170 -5.97 0.69 -6.17
N ASP A 171 -7.11 1.39 -6.24
CA ASP A 171 -7.42 2.54 -5.38
C ASP A 171 -7.62 2.14 -3.90
N LYS A 172 -8.05 0.90 -3.62
CA LYS A 172 -8.07 0.38 -2.25
C LYS A 172 -6.67 -0.04 -1.76
N GLY A 173 -5.80 -0.58 -2.62
CA GLY A 173 -4.43 -0.92 -2.23
C GLY A 173 -3.49 0.28 -2.05
N ARG A 174 -3.89 1.50 -2.47
CA ARG A 174 -3.05 2.69 -2.46
C ARG A 174 -3.75 3.91 -1.87
N ASP A 175 -3.46 4.19 -0.60
CA ASP A 175 -3.44 5.56 -0.09
C ASP A 175 -1.97 5.98 0.03
N HIS A 176 -1.70 7.23 -0.35
CA HIS A 176 -0.50 8.04 -0.16
C HIS A 176 0.06 7.98 1.27
N ARG A 177 -0.80 7.65 2.24
CA ARG A 177 -0.46 7.28 3.60
C ARG A 177 -0.08 5.82 3.77
N GLY A 178 -0.61 4.84 3.05
CA GLY A 178 -0.14 3.44 3.13
C GLY A 178 1.33 3.30 2.76
N ALA A 179 1.75 3.75 1.58
CA ALA A 179 3.15 3.68 1.17
C ALA A 179 4.10 4.57 2.03
N CYS A 180 3.62 5.71 2.54
CA CYS A 180 4.43 6.61 3.39
C CYS A 180 4.41 6.27 4.90
N ILE A 181 3.30 5.75 5.44
CA ILE A 181 3.16 5.30 6.84
C ILE A 181 3.90 3.99 7.01
N LEU A 182 3.87 3.12 5.99
CA LEU A 182 4.65 1.91 6.02
C LEU A 182 6.15 2.26 5.96
N CYS A 183 6.69 3.00 4.99
CA CYS A 183 8.16 3.24 4.90
C CYS A 183 8.75 4.31 5.87
N GLY A 184 8.13 4.59 7.02
CA GLY A 184 8.73 5.50 8.01
C GLY A 184 8.85 6.96 7.61
N ALA A 185 8.02 7.43 6.68
CA ALA A 185 8.05 8.81 6.21
C ALA A 185 7.20 9.79 7.07
N GLU A 186 6.73 9.39 8.26
CA GLU A 186 5.98 10.30 9.14
C GLU A 186 6.83 11.51 9.60
N GLY A 187 8.16 11.34 9.73
CA GLY A 187 9.07 12.40 10.18
C GLY A 187 9.33 13.53 9.16
N LYS A 188 9.22 13.25 7.85
CA LYS A 188 9.48 14.24 6.77
C LYS A 188 8.20 14.76 6.11
N CYS A 189 7.11 13.97 6.09
CA CYS A 189 5.84 14.39 5.46
C CYS A 189 5.10 15.48 6.27
N ARG A 190 5.34 15.61 7.58
CA ARG A 190 4.82 16.74 8.38
C ARG A 190 5.30 18.12 7.88
N ARG A 191 6.45 18.19 7.20
CA ARG A 191 6.98 19.46 6.69
C ARG A 191 6.34 19.87 5.35
N VAL A 192 6.00 18.89 4.51
CA VAL A 192 5.33 19.12 3.21
C VAL A 192 3.83 19.36 3.38
N THR A 193 3.17 18.66 4.30
CA THR A 193 1.75 18.90 4.64
C THR A 193 1.52 20.26 5.30
N SER A 194 2.48 20.75 6.10
CA SER A 194 2.47 22.13 6.62
C SER A 194 2.60 23.16 5.49
N PHE A 195 3.49 22.93 4.53
CA PHE A 195 3.71 23.86 3.42
C PHE A 195 2.54 23.88 2.41
N MET A 196 1.98 22.71 2.06
CA MET A 196 0.76 22.62 1.26
C MET A 196 -0.49 23.12 2.00
N GLY A 197 -0.59 22.91 3.32
CA GLY A 197 -1.67 23.46 4.14
C GLY A 197 -1.68 25.00 4.18
N ILE A 198 -0.49 25.62 4.19
CA ILE A 198 -0.35 27.08 4.09
C ILE A 198 -0.75 27.57 2.70
N ILE A 199 -0.33 26.89 1.63
CA ILE A 199 -0.66 27.26 0.25
C ILE A 199 -2.17 27.09 0.00
N ILE A 200 -2.75 25.95 0.36
CA ILE A 200 -4.19 25.67 0.21
C ILE A 200 -5.03 26.60 1.11
N GLY A 201 -4.57 26.89 2.33
CA GLY A 201 -5.22 27.85 3.22
C GLY A 201 -5.19 29.29 2.68
N SER A 202 -4.09 29.70 2.06
CA SER A 202 -3.96 31.02 1.41
C SER A 202 -4.82 31.16 0.15
N ILE A 203 -5.00 30.06 -0.59
CA ILE A 203 -5.88 30.00 -1.76
C ILE A 203 -7.35 30.00 -1.32
N TRP A 204 -7.70 29.25 -0.28
CA TRP A 204 -9.07 29.19 0.27
C TRP A 204 -9.52 30.53 0.87
N THR A 205 -8.64 31.22 1.59
CA THR A 205 -8.92 32.57 2.12
C THR A 205 -9.06 33.61 1.00
N LYS A 206 -8.23 33.55 -0.05
CA LYS A 206 -8.40 34.39 -1.25
C LYS A 206 -9.71 34.12 -1.98
N ILE A 207 -10.08 32.85 -2.19
CA ILE A 207 -11.34 32.45 -2.83
C ILE A 207 -12.56 32.92 -2.02
N ASN A 208 -12.53 32.80 -0.69
CA ASN A 208 -13.62 33.27 0.16
C ASN A 208 -13.70 34.81 0.25
N SER A 209 -12.57 35.51 0.21
CA SER A 209 -12.56 36.98 0.09
C SER A 209 -13.15 37.43 -1.26
N PHE A 210 -12.89 36.68 -2.32
CA PHE A 210 -13.44 36.95 -3.65
C PHE A 210 -14.94 36.68 -3.70
N ARG A 211 -15.40 35.56 -3.13
CA ARG A 211 -16.84 35.21 -3.03
C ARG A 211 -17.62 36.20 -2.19
N SER A 212 -17.09 36.66 -1.05
CA SER A 212 -17.75 37.67 -0.21
C SER A 212 -17.81 39.04 -0.89
N ARG A 213 -16.76 39.44 -1.62
CA ARG A 213 -16.76 40.63 -2.48
C ARG A 213 -17.78 40.51 -3.62
N PHE A 214 -17.87 39.36 -4.28
CA PHE A 214 -18.86 39.11 -5.33
C PHE A 214 -20.29 39.13 -4.79
N ALA A 215 -20.54 38.56 -3.61
CA ALA A 215 -21.84 38.60 -2.95
C ALA A 215 -22.23 40.04 -2.54
N SER A 216 -21.28 40.82 -2.04
CA SER A 216 -21.47 42.25 -1.72
C SER A 216 -21.75 43.10 -2.97
N LEU A 217 -21.04 42.84 -4.07
CA LEU A 217 -21.26 43.50 -5.36
C LEU A 217 -22.65 43.16 -5.94
N LYS A 218 -23.03 41.88 -5.89
CA LYS A 218 -24.34 41.39 -6.37
C LYS A 218 -25.48 41.98 -5.54
N LYS A 219 -25.29 42.14 -4.22
CA LYS A 219 -26.26 42.79 -3.32
C LYS A 219 -26.38 44.30 -3.58
N LYS A 220 -25.27 44.99 -3.88
CA LYS A 220 -25.28 46.40 -4.31
C LYS A 220 -25.92 46.62 -5.68
N LEU A 221 -25.66 45.73 -6.64
CA LEU A 221 -26.28 45.74 -7.97
C LEU A 221 -27.81 45.48 -7.92
N LEU A 222 -28.25 44.60 -7.01
CA LEU A 222 -29.68 44.39 -6.72
C LEU A 222 -30.35 45.62 -6.08
N LEU A 223 -29.68 46.29 -5.14
CA LEU A 223 -30.18 47.50 -4.48
C LEU A 223 -30.25 48.73 -5.39
N LEU A 224 -29.48 48.74 -6.49
CA LEU A 224 -29.44 49.81 -7.49
C LEU A 224 -30.31 49.51 -8.73
N GLY A 225 -31.04 48.39 -8.76
CA GLY A 225 -31.97 48.04 -9.85
C GLY A 225 -31.31 47.69 -11.19
N LEU A 226 -30.03 47.29 -11.21
CA LEU A 226 -29.24 47.07 -12.43
C LEU A 226 -29.02 45.58 -12.77
N VAL A 227 -30.03 44.72 -12.56
CA VAL A 227 -29.88 43.26 -12.75
C VAL A 227 -29.99 42.80 -14.21
N ASP A 228 -30.54 43.61 -15.11
CA ASP A 228 -30.85 43.16 -16.48
C ASP A 228 -29.72 43.28 -17.51
N MET A 229 -28.47 43.57 -17.11
CA MET A 229 -27.36 43.70 -18.08
C MET A 229 -26.32 42.56 -18.11
N LEU A 230 -26.49 41.48 -17.34
CA LEU A 230 -25.46 40.42 -17.24
C LEU A 230 -25.87 39.02 -17.76
N VAL A 231 -26.98 38.89 -18.50
CA VAL A 231 -27.38 37.62 -19.15
C VAL A 231 -27.67 37.78 -20.65
N ALA A 232 -26.98 38.68 -21.35
CA ALA A 232 -27.08 38.78 -22.80
C ALA A 232 -25.70 38.81 -23.47
N ARG A 233 -25.00 37.66 -23.44
CA ARG A 233 -24.24 37.01 -24.53
C ARG A 233 -23.27 35.97 -23.98
#